data_AF-A0A0B2C337-F1
#
_entry.id   AF-A0A0B2C337-F1
#
_cell.length_a   1.000
_cell.length_b   1.000
_cell.length_c   1.000
_cell.angle_alpha   90.00
_cell.angle_beta   90.00
_cell.angle_gamma   90.00
#
_symmetry.space_group_name_H-M   'P 1'
#
loop_
_entity.id
_entity.type
_entity.pdbx_description
1 polymer ?
#
loop_
_entity_poly.entity_id
_entity_poly.type
_entity_poly.pdbx_seq_one_letter_code
_entity_poly.pdbx_strand_id
1 'polypeptide(L)'
;MKSVLGIARISNADGAPAAGLQLRMQSFSLKTGKWINVASGATGDDGNISLSGPLEEDDDDGAPQLRLVRAPANAVLSEGGRLSYNRDTGELAIEFGDLVDLGDPVSPAAVDVRFARINHTIAAQPASIRTNAATGMRVAARGIGADLQRAELNAATLRPQLDLLNVQLATRDKEITELRSNLQSRDNVALQLQQKVQQIPQLEAQIAGLRVVERDLATERGRAVDLGRQLEQVRKENEQLKAPQAQTVSTQAVAENLGRQIRQAQVAIGAEAGGLALANVRVKIKGVAANGAQTVQFLGKDDLEKTDMHGGLAEFDFEFGQQGTPAPVDDVVVPALRGLTESAVRQVLVALGLRLSPVSGPADGGVAPGQAVMQAPAAGTRAARGATITVVFAG
;
A
#
# COMPACT_ATOMS: atom_id res chain seq x y z
N MET A 1 -25.86 40.84 18.91
CA MET A 1 -26.16 41.24 20.32
C MET A 1 -27.10 42.43 20.25
N LYS A 2 -28.05 42.62 21.18
CA LYS A 2 -29.07 43.69 21.06
C LYS A 2 -28.80 44.92 21.91
N SER A 3 -28.25 44.72 23.11
CA SER A 3 -27.97 45.81 24.06
C SER A 3 -26.79 45.45 24.97
N VAL A 4 -26.24 46.48 25.62
CA VAL A 4 -25.24 46.35 26.66
C VAL A 4 -25.71 47.03 27.94
N LEU A 5 -25.41 46.40 29.09
CA LEU A 5 -25.66 46.91 30.42
C LEU A 5 -24.33 47.02 31.18
N GLY A 6 -23.89 48.23 31.48
CA GLY A 6 -22.70 48.50 32.29
C GLY A 6 -23.07 48.86 33.72
N ILE A 7 -22.38 48.25 34.69
CA ILE A 7 -22.58 48.51 36.12
C ILE A 7 -21.23 48.78 36.79
N ALA A 8 -21.16 49.80 37.62
CA ALA A 8 -19.98 50.14 38.40
C ALA A 8 -20.36 50.81 39.73
N ARG A 9 -19.45 50.76 40.69
CA ARG A 9 -19.51 51.57 41.91
C ARG A 9 -18.24 52.41 42.01
N ILE A 10 -18.43 53.72 42.17
CA ILE A 10 -17.33 54.68 42.19
C ILE A 10 -17.23 55.34 43.56
N SER A 11 -16.04 55.33 44.14
CA SER A 11 -15.70 56.10 45.34
C SER A 11 -14.62 57.13 45.01
N ASN A 12 -14.56 58.23 45.75
CA ASN A 12 -13.48 59.20 45.67
C ASN A 12 -12.22 58.64 46.37
N ALA A 13 -11.09 59.34 46.23
CA ALA A 13 -9.83 58.99 46.90
C ALA A 13 -9.95 58.79 48.44
N ASP A 14 -10.90 59.46 49.09
CA ASP A 14 -11.18 59.34 50.53
C ASP A 14 -12.07 58.13 50.91
N GLY A 15 -12.48 57.32 49.92
CA GLY A 15 -13.36 56.16 50.11
C GLY A 15 -14.85 56.48 50.24
N ALA A 16 -15.23 57.76 50.20
CA ALA A 16 -16.63 58.20 50.14
C ALA A 16 -17.23 57.97 48.75
N PRO A 17 -18.55 57.74 48.61
CA PRO A 17 -19.20 57.63 47.30
C PRO A 17 -18.95 58.85 46.40
N ALA A 18 -18.60 58.60 45.15
CA ALA A 18 -18.38 59.66 44.16
C ALA A 18 -19.72 60.05 43.51
N ALA A 19 -20.53 60.86 44.19
CA ALA A 19 -21.87 61.25 43.70
C ALA A 19 -21.83 62.26 42.55
N GLY A 20 -22.74 62.13 41.57
CA GLY A 20 -22.92 63.09 40.46
C GLY A 20 -21.83 63.08 39.38
N LEU A 21 -20.92 62.10 39.42
CA LEU A 21 -19.82 61.96 38.48
C LEU A 21 -20.33 61.57 37.10
N GLN A 22 -20.01 62.38 36.07
CA GLN A 22 -20.46 62.15 34.71
C GLN A 22 -19.61 61.10 33.99
N LEU A 23 -20.24 60.02 33.55
CA LEU A 23 -19.60 58.86 32.96
C LEU A 23 -20.16 58.51 31.59
N ARG A 24 -19.32 57.83 30.79
CA ARG A 24 -19.69 57.27 29.49
C ARG A 24 -19.19 55.84 29.38
N MET A 25 -20.06 54.96 28.89
CA MET A 25 -19.69 53.64 28.44
C MET A 25 -19.41 53.72 26.95
N GLN A 26 -18.22 53.28 26.54
CA GLN A 26 -17.79 53.30 25.15
C GLN A 26 -17.47 51.90 24.66
N SER A 27 -17.75 51.67 23.38
CA SER A 27 -17.40 50.44 22.66
C SER A 27 -16.38 50.77 21.57
N PHE A 28 -15.42 49.86 21.33
CA PHE A 28 -14.47 50.01 20.24
C PHE A 28 -15.04 49.43 18.95
N SER A 29 -15.23 50.27 17.93
CA SER A 29 -15.68 49.83 16.61
C SER A 29 -14.50 49.39 15.75
N LEU A 30 -14.55 48.14 15.26
CA LEU A 30 -13.50 47.59 14.39
C LEU A 30 -13.53 48.24 13.00
N LYS A 31 -14.71 48.63 12.54
CA LYS A 31 -14.92 49.32 11.25
C LYS A 31 -14.24 50.68 11.20
N THR A 32 -14.35 51.46 12.28
CA THR A 32 -13.82 52.83 12.32
C THR A 32 -12.47 52.95 13.04
N GLY A 33 -12.06 51.91 13.79
CA GLY A 33 -10.89 51.95 14.65
C GLY A 33 -11.01 52.99 15.79
N LYS A 34 -12.23 53.33 16.18
CA LYS A 34 -12.53 54.40 17.14
C LYS A 34 -13.46 53.93 18.25
N TRP A 35 -13.36 54.62 19.38
CA TRP A 35 -14.29 54.48 20.50
C TRP A 35 -15.58 55.25 20.24
N ILE A 36 -16.71 54.55 20.30
CA ILE A 36 -18.07 55.08 20.11
C ILE A 36 -18.79 55.12 21.46
N ASN A 37 -19.54 56.19 21.72
CA ASN A 37 -20.33 56.31 22.94
C ASN A 37 -21.59 55.45 22.85
N VAL A 38 -21.75 54.52 23.79
CA VAL A 38 -22.91 53.61 23.87
C VAL A 38 -23.97 54.15 24.82
N ALA A 39 -23.54 54.63 25.99
CA ALA A 39 -24.43 55.16 27.01
C ALA A 39 -23.72 56.20 27.87
N SER A 40 -24.47 57.10 28.49
CA SER A 40 -23.95 58.17 29.34
C SER A 40 -24.88 58.38 30.54
N GLY A 41 -24.31 58.78 31.67
CA GLY A 41 -25.08 58.99 32.90
C GLY A 41 -24.22 59.52 34.03
N ALA A 42 -24.86 59.80 35.16
CA ALA A 42 -24.20 60.25 36.38
C ALA A 42 -24.29 59.16 37.46
N THR A 43 -23.29 59.07 38.32
CA THR A 43 -23.37 58.24 39.54
C THR A 43 -24.42 58.79 40.51
N GLY A 44 -25.12 57.90 41.20
CA GLY A 44 -26.05 58.25 42.28
C GLY A 44 -25.34 58.70 43.56
N ASP A 45 -26.12 59.08 44.57
CA ASP A 45 -25.60 59.52 45.88
C ASP A 45 -24.82 58.43 46.63
N ASP A 46 -25.04 57.16 46.27
CA ASP A 46 -24.36 55.97 46.78
C ASP A 46 -23.12 55.56 45.95
N GLY A 47 -22.80 56.33 44.90
CA GLY A 47 -21.68 56.10 43.99
C GLY A 47 -21.95 55.01 42.96
N ASN A 48 -23.14 54.41 42.94
CA ASN A 48 -23.50 53.39 41.97
C ASN A 48 -23.93 54.03 40.64
N ILE A 49 -23.66 53.32 39.54
CA ILE A 49 -24.15 53.68 38.22
C ILE A 49 -24.55 52.44 37.43
N SER A 50 -25.62 52.60 36.65
CA SER A 50 -26.05 51.64 35.64
C SER A 50 -26.25 52.37 34.31
N LEU A 51 -25.60 51.91 33.26
CA LEU A 51 -25.62 52.48 31.93
C LEU A 51 -26.12 51.43 30.94
N SER A 52 -27.20 51.70 30.22
CA SER A 52 -27.72 50.80 29.19
C SER A 52 -27.79 51.51 27.84
N GLY A 53 -27.44 50.80 26.78
CA GLY A 53 -27.47 51.33 25.42
C GLY A 53 -27.43 50.23 24.35
N PRO A 54 -27.77 50.57 23.10
CA PRO A 54 -27.67 49.63 21.99
C PRO A 54 -26.20 49.36 21.64
N LEU A 55 -25.91 48.15 21.15
CA LEU A 55 -24.67 47.88 20.41
C LEU A 55 -25.01 47.98 18.92
N GLU A 56 -24.17 48.65 18.13
CA GLU A 56 -24.40 48.75 16.68
C GLU A 56 -24.35 47.35 16.04
N GLU A 57 -25.33 47.04 15.19
CA GLU A 57 -25.50 45.73 14.54
C GLU A 57 -24.37 45.40 13.54
N ASP A 58 -23.63 46.40 13.06
CA ASP A 58 -22.59 46.24 12.04
C ASP A 58 -21.27 45.63 12.56
N ASP A 59 -21.08 45.47 13.88
CA ASP A 59 -19.90 44.84 14.50
C ASP A 59 -20.15 43.35 14.84
N ASP A 60 -20.78 42.61 13.91
CA ASP A 60 -21.31 41.23 14.08
C ASP A 60 -20.24 40.12 14.27
N ASP A 61 -18.94 40.41 14.12
CA ASP A 61 -17.88 39.39 14.10
C ASP A 61 -17.18 39.13 15.46
N GLY A 62 -17.59 39.78 16.56
CA GLY A 62 -16.96 39.55 17.88
C GLY A 62 -17.58 40.26 19.07
N ALA A 63 -17.17 39.88 20.29
CA ALA A 63 -17.55 40.60 21.50
C ALA A 63 -16.83 41.97 21.53
N PRO A 64 -17.55 43.10 21.69
CA PRO A 64 -16.94 44.42 21.63
C PRO A 64 -16.00 44.65 22.81
N GLN A 65 -14.91 45.38 22.58
CA GLN A 65 -14.15 45.94 23.69
C GLN A 65 -14.96 47.08 24.32
N LEU A 66 -15.20 47.00 25.62
CA LEU A 66 -15.99 47.97 26.37
C LEU A 66 -15.12 48.66 27.42
N ARG A 67 -15.29 49.98 27.56
CA ARG A 67 -14.62 50.76 28.59
C ARG A 67 -15.56 51.75 29.26
N LEU A 68 -15.22 52.11 30.48
CA LEU A 68 -15.87 53.17 31.25
C LEU A 68 -14.93 54.37 31.32
N VAL A 69 -15.43 55.55 30.96
CA VAL A 69 -14.65 56.80 30.97
C VAL A 69 -15.40 57.92 31.67
N ARG A 70 -14.67 58.89 32.21
CA ARG A 70 -15.22 60.14 32.72
C ARG A 70 -15.52 61.11 31.57
N ALA A 71 -16.67 61.77 31.63
CA ALA A 71 -17.01 62.90 30.77
C ALA A 71 -16.68 64.24 31.45
N PRO A 72 -16.29 65.28 30.69
CA PRO A 72 -16.09 65.30 29.24
C PRO A 72 -14.69 64.85 28.79
N ALA A 73 -13.74 64.71 29.71
CA ALA A 73 -12.32 64.50 29.44
C ALA A 73 -11.97 63.16 28.77
N ASN A 74 -12.90 62.20 28.75
CA ASN A 74 -12.69 60.82 28.30
C ASN A 74 -11.53 60.12 29.04
N ALA A 75 -11.30 60.48 30.30
CA ALA A 75 -10.31 59.82 31.14
C ALA A 75 -10.81 58.42 31.49
N VAL A 76 -9.97 57.40 31.27
CA VAL A 76 -10.34 55.99 31.40
C VAL A 76 -10.40 55.60 32.87
N LEU A 77 -11.55 55.13 33.31
CA LEU A 77 -11.75 54.58 34.66
C LEU A 77 -11.58 53.07 34.67
N SER A 78 -12.02 52.38 33.60
CA SER A 78 -11.77 50.96 33.42
C SER A 78 -11.79 50.58 31.93
N GLU A 79 -10.85 49.72 31.52
CA GLU A 79 -10.73 49.18 30.15
C GLU A 79 -11.43 47.83 29.95
N GLY A 80 -12.12 47.34 30.98
CA GLY A 80 -12.84 46.07 30.92
C GLY A 80 -13.54 45.73 32.23
N GLY A 81 -14.23 44.60 32.24
CA GLY A 81 -15.01 44.16 33.38
C GLY A 81 -15.40 42.70 33.26
N ARG A 82 -16.07 42.18 34.28
CA ARG A 82 -16.63 40.83 34.22
C ARG A 82 -17.82 40.83 33.27
N LEU A 83 -17.71 40.05 32.20
CA LEU A 83 -18.75 39.92 31.19
C LEU A 83 -19.69 38.78 31.53
N SER A 84 -20.99 39.00 31.30
CA SER A 84 -21.99 37.95 31.22
C SER A 84 -22.95 38.23 30.06
N TYR A 85 -23.43 37.18 29.40
CA TYR A 85 -24.28 37.30 28.21
C TYR A 85 -25.56 36.50 28.39
N ASN A 86 -26.71 37.16 28.26
CA ASN A 86 -28.00 36.52 28.27
C ASN A 86 -28.44 36.22 26.82
N ARG A 87 -28.53 34.94 26.46
CA ARG A 87 -28.89 34.50 25.10
C ARG A 87 -30.33 34.79 24.73
N ASP A 88 -31.24 34.80 25.70
CA ASP A 88 -32.68 34.94 25.44
C ASP A 88 -33.03 36.40 25.16
N THR A 89 -32.41 37.32 25.88
CA THR A 89 -32.62 38.77 25.70
C THR A 89 -31.64 39.39 24.71
N GLY A 90 -30.49 38.75 24.48
CA GLY A 90 -29.39 39.29 23.67
C GLY A 90 -28.63 40.42 24.36
N GLU A 91 -28.75 40.54 25.69
CA GLU A 91 -28.09 41.55 26.51
C GLU A 91 -26.69 41.09 26.95
N LEU A 92 -25.69 41.96 26.71
CA LEU A 92 -24.34 41.81 27.23
C LEU A 92 -24.17 42.66 28.48
N ALA A 93 -24.02 42.05 29.65
CA ALA A 93 -23.76 42.76 30.89
C ALA A 93 -22.26 42.80 31.19
N ILE A 94 -21.76 43.98 31.57
CA ILE A 94 -20.39 44.21 32.01
C ILE A 94 -20.38 44.84 33.42
N GLU A 95 -19.66 44.20 34.33
CA GLU A 95 -19.45 44.70 35.68
C GLU A 95 -18.01 45.21 35.80
N PHE A 96 -17.86 46.53 35.91
CA PHE A 96 -16.56 47.19 36.03
C PHE A 96 -15.99 47.11 37.45
N GLY A 97 -16.81 46.75 38.44
CA GLY A 97 -16.42 46.57 39.84
C GLY A 97 -16.42 47.86 40.67
N ASP A 98 -15.72 47.81 41.80
CA ASP A 98 -15.50 48.94 42.71
C ASP A 98 -14.25 49.72 42.29
N LEU A 99 -14.44 50.96 41.84
CA LEU A 99 -13.40 51.84 41.32
C LEU A 99 -13.21 53.03 42.25
N VAL A 100 -11.96 53.35 42.55
CA VAL A 100 -11.58 54.58 43.25
C VAL A 100 -11.18 55.61 42.22
N ASP A 101 -12.00 56.66 42.09
CA ASP A 101 -11.73 57.85 41.30
C ASP A 101 -10.55 58.63 41.92
N LEU A 102 -9.51 58.86 41.12
CA LEU A 102 -8.29 59.57 41.48
C LEU A 102 -8.32 61.09 41.20
N GLY A 103 -9.47 61.64 40.80
CA GLY A 103 -9.61 63.01 40.33
C GLY A 103 -9.13 63.16 38.89
N ASP A 104 -8.89 64.40 38.45
CA ASP A 104 -8.44 64.69 37.08
C ASP A 104 -6.93 64.41 36.93
N PRO A 105 -6.53 63.39 36.16
CA PRO A 105 -5.12 63.10 35.95
C PRO A 105 -4.44 64.17 35.07
N VAL A 106 -3.31 64.70 35.55
CA VAL A 106 -2.58 65.82 34.93
C VAL A 106 -1.69 65.37 33.75
N SER A 107 -1.56 64.07 33.48
CA SER A 107 -0.73 63.54 32.36
C SER A 107 -1.15 62.15 31.90
N PRO A 108 -1.06 61.82 30.59
CA PRO A 108 -1.30 60.46 30.09
C PRO A 108 -0.28 59.50 30.71
N ALA A 109 -0.78 58.50 31.44
CA ALA A 109 0.06 57.43 31.96
C ALA A 109 0.37 56.48 30.80
N ALA A 110 1.64 56.41 30.38
CA ALA A 110 2.08 55.36 29.47
C ALA A 110 2.11 54.05 30.26
N VAL A 111 1.07 53.23 30.13
CA VAL A 111 1.08 51.86 30.67
C VAL A 111 1.72 50.95 29.63
N ASP A 112 2.83 50.32 30.02
CA ASP A 112 3.54 49.36 29.19
C ASP A 112 2.84 48.00 29.29
N VAL A 113 1.75 47.85 28.54
CA VAL A 113 1.09 46.56 28.33
C VAL A 113 1.81 45.84 27.20
N ARG A 114 1.94 44.50 27.32
CA ARG A 114 2.69 43.63 26.37
C ARG A 114 2.23 43.74 24.91
N PHE A 115 1.11 44.41 24.64
CA PHE A 115 0.56 44.68 23.33
C PHE A 115 0.21 46.18 23.24
N ALA A 116 1.14 46.97 22.68
CA ALA A 116 1.05 48.40 22.38
C ALA A 116 1.19 49.41 23.54
N ARG A 117 1.89 50.53 23.26
CA ARG A 117 1.86 51.75 24.07
C ARG A 117 0.49 52.38 23.93
N ILE A 118 -0.33 52.30 24.97
CA ILE A 118 -1.63 52.95 24.97
C ILE A 118 -1.47 54.36 25.55
N ASN A 119 -1.77 55.39 24.75
CA ASN A 119 -1.76 56.79 25.18
C ASN A 119 -3.18 57.21 25.59
N HIS A 120 -3.65 56.80 26.77
CA HIS A 120 -4.86 57.36 27.38
C HIS A 120 -4.57 57.74 28.84
N THR A 121 -5.41 58.60 29.40
CA THR A 121 -5.26 59.06 30.78
C THR A 121 -6.06 58.17 31.72
N ILE A 122 -5.40 57.52 32.69
CA ILE A 122 -6.05 56.67 33.70
C ILE A 122 -6.51 57.56 34.86
N ALA A 123 -7.78 57.42 35.23
CA ALA A 123 -8.43 58.22 36.26
C ALA A 123 -9.02 57.41 37.42
N ALA A 124 -8.86 56.09 37.43
CA ALA A 124 -9.26 55.25 38.56
C ALA A 124 -8.33 54.06 38.78
N GLN A 125 -8.41 53.50 39.99
CA GLN A 125 -7.75 52.24 40.38
C GLN A 125 -8.75 51.33 41.10
N PRO A 126 -8.55 49.99 41.07
CA PRO A 126 -9.38 49.07 41.84
C PRO A 126 -9.24 49.32 43.35
N ALA A 127 -10.35 49.29 44.09
CA ALA A 127 -10.34 49.46 45.54
C ALA A 127 -9.50 48.36 46.22
N SER A 128 -8.40 48.75 46.88
CA SER A 128 -7.61 47.86 47.74
C SER A 128 -8.04 48.04 49.19
N ILE A 129 -8.29 46.92 49.90
CA ILE A 129 -8.71 46.92 51.31
C ILE A 129 -7.62 47.62 52.15
N ARG A 130 -7.91 48.81 52.71
CA ARG A 130 -7.08 49.47 53.73
C ARG A 130 -7.90 49.69 55.00
N THR A 131 -7.49 49.08 56.11
CA THR A 131 -8.05 49.28 57.45
C THR A 131 -7.22 50.33 58.20
N ASN A 132 -7.82 51.47 58.58
CA ASN A 132 -7.15 52.49 59.39
C ASN A 132 -7.70 52.53 60.83
N ALA A 133 -6.84 52.21 61.80
CA ALA A 133 -7.08 52.24 63.23
C ALA A 133 -6.60 53.57 63.83
N ALA A 134 -7.49 54.56 64.04
CA ALA A 134 -7.08 55.80 64.74
C ALA A 134 -8.18 56.59 65.47
N THR A 135 -9.47 56.24 65.40
CA THR A 135 -10.54 57.16 65.85
C THR A 135 -11.26 56.74 67.15
N GLY A 136 -10.66 55.91 68.00
CA GLY A 136 -11.35 55.27 69.14
C GLY A 136 -11.18 55.90 70.53
N MET A 137 -10.24 56.82 70.75
CA MET A 137 -9.91 57.29 72.10
C MET A 137 -10.37 58.73 72.34
N ARG A 138 -11.63 58.95 72.74
CA ARG A 138 -12.06 60.19 73.44
C ARG A 138 -13.50 60.21 73.98
N VAL A 139 -14.12 59.08 74.35
CA VAL A 139 -15.41 59.12 75.08
C VAL A 139 -15.52 57.95 76.07
N ALA A 140 -14.88 58.04 77.25
CA ALA A 140 -15.13 57.10 78.34
C ALA A 140 -14.68 57.69 79.68
N ALA A 141 -15.62 58.10 80.55
CA ALA A 141 -15.29 58.33 81.97
C ALA A 141 -16.43 58.14 82.99
N ARG A 142 -17.71 57.97 82.60
CA ARG A 142 -18.80 57.86 83.61
C ARG A 142 -19.80 56.69 83.48
N GLY A 143 -19.72 55.84 82.46
CA GLY A 143 -20.53 54.59 82.33
C GLY A 143 -19.74 53.28 82.51
N ILE A 144 -18.45 53.39 82.81
CA ILE A 144 -17.44 52.37 82.51
C ILE A 144 -17.62 51.05 83.27
N GLY A 145 -18.10 51.04 84.52
CA GLY A 145 -18.11 49.81 85.34
C GLY A 145 -19.09 48.72 84.87
N ALA A 146 -20.35 49.08 84.60
CA ALA A 146 -21.37 48.13 84.17
C ALA A 146 -21.22 47.75 82.68
N ASP A 147 -20.78 48.70 81.85
CA ASP A 147 -20.54 48.47 80.43
C ASP A 147 -19.27 47.65 80.19
N LEU A 148 -18.20 47.81 80.99
CA LEU A 148 -17.04 46.92 80.96
C LEU A 148 -17.42 45.48 81.33
N GLN A 149 -18.22 45.30 82.39
CA GLN A 149 -18.58 43.96 82.85
C GLN A 149 -19.47 43.23 81.82
N ARG A 150 -20.38 43.95 81.16
CA ARG A 150 -21.15 43.43 80.01
C ARG A 150 -20.29 43.19 78.77
N ALA A 151 -19.34 44.08 78.48
CA ALA A 151 -18.40 43.89 77.38
C ALA A 151 -17.48 42.68 77.62
N GLU A 152 -17.04 42.43 78.84
CA GLU A 152 -16.25 41.25 79.23
C GLU A 152 -17.07 39.96 79.14
N LEU A 153 -18.32 39.95 79.59
CA LEU A 153 -19.22 38.81 79.39
C LEU A 153 -19.49 38.53 77.90
N ASN A 154 -19.74 39.57 77.11
CA ASN A 154 -19.93 39.43 75.66
C ASN A 154 -18.65 38.94 74.98
N ALA A 155 -17.49 39.48 75.35
CA ALA A 155 -16.19 39.03 74.86
C ALA A 155 -15.91 37.58 75.24
N ALA A 156 -16.21 37.15 76.46
CA ALA A 156 -16.07 35.77 76.91
C ALA A 156 -16.96 34.80 76.13
N THR A 157 -18.12 35.26 75.65
CA THR A 157 -19.05 34.46 74.84
C THR A 157 -18.63 34.39 73.36
N LEU A 158 -18.07 35.48 72.83
CA LEU A 158 -17.65 35.57 71.42
C LEU A 158 -16.27 34.94 71.16
N ARG A 159 -15.37 34.92 72.15
CA ARG A 159 -14.03 34.33 72.04
C ARG A 159 -14.02 32.87 71.57
N PRO A 160 -14.79 31.94 72.18
CA PRO A 160 -14.82 30.56 71.72
C PRO A 160 -15.43 30.40 70.31
N GLN A 161 -16.35 31.29 69.90
CA GLN A 161 -16.86 31.30 68.52
C GLN A 161 -15.79 31.74 67.53
N LEU A 162 -14.99 32.74 67.89
CA LEU A 162 -13.87 33.22 67.08
C LEU A 162 -12.78 32.15 66.95
N ASP A 163 -12.46 31.46 68.05
CA ASP A 163 -11.49 30.37 68.06
C ASP A 163 -11.95 29.20 67.18
N LEU A 164 -13.24 28.84 67.26
CA LEU A 164 -13.83 27.83 66.38
C LEU A 164 -13.76 28.23 64.90
N LEU A 165 -14.06 29.49 64.59
CA LEU A 165 -13.97 30.02 63.21
C LEU A 165 -12.52 29.96 62.70
N ASN A 166 -11.55 30.32 63.55
CA ASN A 166 -10.13 30.26 63.20
C ASN A 166 -9.66 28.82 62.94
N VAL A 167 -10.14 27.85 63.73
CA VAL A 167 -9.84 26.42 63.51
C VAL A 167 -10.47 25.94 62.19
N GLN A 168 -11.70 26.35 61.88
CA GLN A 168 -12.37 26.03 60.62
C GLN A 168 -11.64 26.63 59.41
N LEU A 169 -11.21 27.89 59.49
CA LEU A 169 -10.42 28.54 58.45
C LEU A 169 -9.09 27.81 58.24
N ALA A 170 -8.36 27.50 59.30
CA ALA A 170 -7.11 26.74 59.21
C ALA A 170 -7.31 25.34 58.61
N THR A 171 -8.48 24.73 58.82
CA THR A 171 -8.83 23.43 58.22
C THR A 171 -9.13 23.58 56.74
N ARG A 172 -9.89 24.60 56.34
CA ARG A 172 -10.20 24.92 54.95
C ARG A 172 -8.95 25.29 54.14
N ASP A 173 -8.00 26.00 54.75
CA ASP A 173 -6.73 26.31 54.10
C ASP A 173 -5.90 25.05 53.81
N LYS A 174 -5.95 24.05 54.69
CA LYS A 174 -5.34 22.74 54.44
C LYS A 174 -6.03 22.00 53.30
N GLU A 175 -7.36 21.95 53.30
CA GLU A 175 -8.16 21.34 52.22
C GLU A 175 -7.88 22.00 50.86
N ILE A 176 -7.82 23.33 50.80
CA ILE A 176 -7.49 24.08 49.58
C ILE A 176 -6.07 23.74 49.09
N THR A 177 -5.11 23.64 50.01
CA THR A 177 -3.73 23.28 49.68
C THR A 177 -3.65 21.87 49.10
N GLU A 178 -4.36 20.91 49.70
CA GLU A 178 -4.42 19.53 49.22
C GLU A 178 -5.12 19.45 47.85
N LEU A 179 -6.24 20.15 47.65
CA LEU A 179 -6.93 20.22 46.37
C LEU A 179 -6.04 20.82 45.27
N ARG A 180 -5.26 21.85 45.58
CA ARG A 180 -4.29 22.45 44.64
C ARG A 180 -3.20 21.45 44.26
N SER A 181 -2.66 20.72 45.23
CA SER A 181 -1.67 19.65 44.98
C SER A 181 -2.25 18.56 44.07
N ASN A 182 -3.50 18.15 44.32
CA ASN A 182 -4.20 17.17 43.49
C ASN A 182 -4.51 17.68 42.08
N LEU A 183 -4.83 18.97 41.91
CA LEU A 183 -4.99 19.56 40.58
C LEU A 183 -3.67 19.57 39.80
N GLN A 184 -2.56 19.95 40.45
CA GLN A 184 -1.24 19.90 39.83
C GLN A 184 -0.84 18.49 39.40
N SER A 185 -1.13 17.47 40.23
CA SER A 185 -0.85 16.08 39.86
C SER A 185 -1.69 15.63 38.65
N ARG A 186 -2.95 16.05 38.56
CA ARG A 186 -3.81 15.79 37.39
C ARG A 186 -3.31 16.51 36.14
N ASP A 187 -2.85 17.74 36.25
CA ASP A 187 -2.28 18.49 35.12
C ASP A 187 -1.01 17.82 34.59
N ASN A 188 -0.15 17.33 35.49
CA ASN A 188 1.04 16.56 35.12
C ASN A 188 0.67 15.26 34.38
N VAL A 189 -0.36 14.54 34.84
CA VAL A 189 -0.86 13.33 34.16
C VAL A 189 -1.46 13.67 32.80
N ALA A 190 -2.21 14.76 32.69
CA ALA A 190 -2.78 15.23 31.43
C ALA A 190 -1.67 15.56 30.41
N LEU A 191 -0.59 16.21 30.86
CA LEU A 191 0.56 16.51 30.02
C LEU A 191 1.27 15.22 29.54
N GLN A 192 1.46 14.24 30.42
CA GLN A 192 2.02 12.93 30.05
C GLN A 192 1.13 12.19 29.05
N LEU A 193 -0.19 12.23 29.23
CA LEU A 193 -1.15 11.65 28.28
C LEU A 193 -1.06 12.35 26.93
N GLN A 194 -1.00 13.69 26.90
CA GLN A 194 -0.86 14.45 25.68
C GLN A 194 0.43 14.10 24.92
N GLN A 195 1.55 13.94 25.62
CA GLN A 195 2.80 13.48 25.03
C GLN A 195 2.67 12.07 24.42
N LYS A 196 2.00 11.14 25.11
CA LYS A 196 1.75 9.79 24.58
C LYS A 196 0.84 9.82 23.35
N VAL A 197 -0.21 10.65 23.37
CA VAL A 197 -1.12 10.82 22.22
C VAL A 197 -0.35 11.35 21.01
N GLN A 198 0.59 12.27 21.19
CA GLN A 198 1.45 12.76 20.11
C GLN A 198 2.38 11.68 19.53
N GLN A 199 2.70 10.62 20.28
CA GLN A 199 3.49 9.49 19.79
C GLN A 199 2.68 8.47 18.97
N ILE A 200 1.35 8.44 19.11
CA ILE A 200 0.47 7.48 18.41
C ILE A 200 0.66 7.53 16.88
N PRO A 201 0.62 8.69 16.21
CA PRO A 201 0.79 8.75 14.75
C PRO A 201 2.12 8.19 14.26
N GLN A 202 3.19 8.37 15.05
CA GLN A 202 4.50 7.83 14.71
C GLN A 202 4.51 6.30 14.80
N LEU A 203 3.91 5.72 15.83
CA LEU A 203 3.76 4.27 15.98
C LEU A 203 2.86 3.69 14.89
N GLU A 204 1.77 4.38 14.54
CA GLU A 204 0.89 4.00 13.43
C GLU A 204 1.63 3.98 12.09
N ALA A 205 2.49 4.99 11.83
CA ALA A 205 3.33 5.03 10.64
C ALA A 205 4.35 3.88 10.61
N GLN A 206 4.95 3.53 11.75
CA GLN A 206 5.85 2.37 11.86
C GLN A 206 5.12 1.05 11.56
N ILE A 207 3.92 0.87 12.13
CA ILE A 207 3.08 -0.32 11.87
C ILE A 207 2.69 -0.39 10.39
N ALA A 208 2.32 0.74 9.78
CA ALA A 208 2.03 0.80 8.36
C ALA A 208 3.24 0.38 7.50
N GLY A 209 4.44 0.87 7.85
CA GLY A 209 5.69 0.47 7.20
C GLY A 209 5.97 -1.03 7.31
N LEU A 210 5.83 -1.62 8.50
CA LEU A 210 6.02 -3.06 8.72
C LEU A 210 5.05 -3.90 7.88
N ARG A 211 3.79 -3.47 7.72
CA ARG A 211 2.81 -4.13 6.87
C ARG A 211 3.14 -4.08 5.38
N VAL A 212 3.92 -3.09 4.92
CA VAL A 212 4.46 -3.09 3.55
C VAL A 212 5.52 -4.17 3.42
N VAL A 213 6.48 -4.20 4.36
CA VAL A 213 7.56 -5.19 4.38
C VAL A 213 7.03 -6.63 4.42
N GLU A 214 5.98 -6.91 5.20
CA GLU A 214 5.34 -8.23 5.22
C GLU A 214 4.76 -8.64 3.86
N ARG A 215 4.15 -7.69 3.13
CA ARG A 215 3.61 -7.95 1.78
C ARG A 215 4.72 -8.17 0.75
N ASP A 216 5.80 -7.40 0.83
CA ASP A 216 6.96 -7.57 -0.04
C ASP A 216 7.62 -8.92 0.21
N LEU A 217 7.77 -9.31 1.49
CA LEU A 217 8.31 -10.62 1.85
C LEU A 217 7.42 -11.77 1.36
N ALA A 218 6.09 -11.64 1.43
CA ALA A 218 5.17 -12.62 0.87
C ALA A 218 5.31 -12.75 -0.65
N THR A 219 5.51 -11.63 -1.34
CA THR A 219 5.73 -11.60 -2.80
C THR A 219 7.05 -12.30 -3.17
N GLU A 220 8.14 -11.98 -2.46
CA GLU A 220 9.44 -12.64 -2.68
C GLU A 220 9.41 -14.14 -2.38
N ARG A 221 8.67 -14.56 -1.34
CA ARG A 221 8.45 -15.99 -1.07
C ARG A 221 7.71 -16.67 -2.23
N GLY A 222 6.72 -16.01 -2.83
CA GLY A 222 6.05 -16.49 -4.04
C GLY A 222 7.03 -16.68 -5.20
N ARG A 223 7.85 -15.66 -5.48
CA ARG A 223 8.89 -15.72 -6.51
C ARG A 223 9.88 -16.86 -6.28
N ALA A 224 10.31 -17.07 -5.04
CA ALA A 224 11.23 -18.15 -4.70
C ALA A 224 10.62 -19.54 -4.95
N VAL A 225 9.32 -19.73 -4.66
CA VAL A 225 8.61 -20.97 -4.97
C VAL A 225 8.52 -21.18 -6.49
N ASP A 226 8.17 -20.14 -7.25
CA ASP A 226 8.10 -20.21 -8.71
C ASP A 226 9.46 -20.55 -9.33
N LEU A 227 10.53 -19.92 -8.84
CA LEU A 227 11.90 -20.20 -9.27
C LEU A 227 12.30 -21.64 -8.93
N GLY A 228 11.88 -22.16 -7.77
CA GLY A 228 12.06 -23.56 -7.40
C GLY A 228 11.37 -24.53 -8.36
N ARG A 229 10.14 -24.22 -8.81
CA ARG A 229 9.45 -25.02 -9.84
C ARG A 229 10.16 -24.96 -11.18
N GLN A 230 10.64 -23.80 -11.60
CA GLN A 230 11.42 -23.65 -12.84
C GLN A 230 12.72 -24.44 -12.79
N LEU A 231 13.46 -24.38 -11.69
CA LEU A 231 14.68 -25.19 -11.50
C LEU A 231 14.40 -26.68 -11.61
N GLU A 232 13.30 -27.15 -11.03
CA GLU A 232 12.91 -28.56 -11.09
C GLU A 232 12.51 -28.98 -12.51
N GLN A 233 11.83 -28.11 -13.26
CA GLN A 233 11.53 -28.34 -14.67
C GLN A 233 12.82 -28.43 -15.50
N VAL A 234 13.73 -27.47 -15.34
CA VAL A 234 15.02 -27.45 -16.05
C VAL A 234 15.86 -28.68 -15.70
N ARG A 235 15.79 -29.18 -14.46
CA ARG A 235 16.43 -30.44 -14.08
C ARG A 235 15.86 -31.62 -14.86
N LYS A 236 14.53 -31.75 -14.92
CA LYS A 236 13.87 -32.82 -15.68
C LYS A 236 14.19 -32.75 -17.16
N GLU A 237 14.20 -31.55 -17.75
CA GLU A 237 14.60 -31.34 -19.15
C GLU A 237 16.06 -31.76 -19.38
N ASN A 238 16.97 -31.37 -18.50
CA ASN A 238 18.38 -31.79 -18.58
C ASN A 238 18.55 -33.31 -18.40
N GLU A 239 17.78 -33.95 -17.52
CA GLU A 239 17.79 -35.42 -17.37
C GLU A 239 17.27 -36.13 -18.63
N GLN A 240 16.23 -35.60 -19.28
CA GLN A 240 15.73 -36.11 -20.56
C GLN A 240 16.75 -35.93 -21.69
N LEU A 241 17.48 -34.82 -21.71
CA LEU A 241 18.55 -34.58 -22.70
C LEU A 241 19.79 -35.45 -22.44
N LYS A 242 20.07 -35.77 -21.18
CA LYS A 242 21.17 -36.67 -20.78
C LYS A 242 20.81 -38.16 -20.87
N ALA A 243 19.53 -38.51 -20.95
CA ALA A 243 19.13 -39.87 -21.31
C ALA A 243 19.83 -40.19 -22.63
N PRO A 244 20.62 -41.27 -22.71
CA PRO A 244 21.51 -41.47 -23.83
C PRO A 244 20.68 -41.49 -25.11
N GLN A 245 20.86 -40.47 -25.97
CA GLN A 245 20.44 -40.50 -27.38
C GLN A 245 21.30 -41.47 -28.19
N ALA A 246 21.77 -42.51 -27.52
CA ALA A 246 22.30 -43.71 -28.08
C ALA A 246 21.26 -44.32 -29.00
N GLN A 247 21.37 -44.01 -30.28
CA GLN A 247 20.72 -44.78 -31.31
C GLN A 247 21.41 -46.14 -31.33
N THR A 248 20.83 -47.07 -30.57
CA THR A 248 21.19 -48.47 -30.59
C THR A 248 20.59 -49.07 -31.86
N VAL A 249 21.45 -49.43 -32.81
CA VAL A 249 21.06 -50.05 -34.08
C VAL A 249 21.61 -51.48 -34.09
N SER A 250 20.87 -52.44 -34.64
CA SER A 250 21.40 -53.81 -34.76
C SER A 250 22.55 -53.86 -35.78
N THR A 251 23.58 -54.65 -35.51
CA THR A 251 24.70 -54.88 -36.45
C THR A 251 24.20 -55.45 -37.78
N GLN A 252 23.16 -56.28 -37.73
CA GLN A 252 22.43 -56.79 -38.89
C GLN A 252 21.87 -55.66 -39.77
N ALA A 253 21.14 -54.69 -39.18
CA ALA A 253 20.55 -53.59 -39.93
C ALA A 253 21.61 -52.65 -40.53
N VAL A 254 22.74 -52.47 -39.83
CA VAL A 254 23.90 -51.73 -40.35
C VAL A 254 24.50 -52.45 -41.56
N ALA A 255 24.75 -53.76 -41.45
CA ALA A 255 25.28 -54.58 -42.55
C ALA A 255 24.36 -54.61 -43.77
N GLU A 256 23.04 -54.71 -43.56
CA GLU A 256 22.04 -54.69 -44.64
C GLU A 256 22.00 -53.34 -45.36
N ASN A 257 22.04 -52.23 -44.63
CA ASN A 257 22.09 -50.89 -45.20
C ASN A 257 23.37 -50.65 -46.01
N LEU A 258 24.53 -50.99 -45.44
CA LEU A 258 25.81 -50.90 -46.15
C LEU A 258 25.82 -51.78 -47.39
N GLY A 259 25.33 -53.02 -47.28
CA GLY A 259 25.22 -53.93 -48.42
C GLY A 259 24.32 -53.39 -49.54
N ARG A 260 23.21 -52.70 -49.21
CA ARG A 260 22.36 -52.02 -50.21
C ARG A 260 23.10 -50.87 -50.90
N GLN A 261 23.80 -50.03 -50.14
CA GLN A 261 24.55 -48.89 -50.70
C GLN A 261 25.71 -49.36 -51.58
N ILE A 262 26.47 -50.38 -51.15
CA ILE A 262 27.56 -50.97 -51.93
C ILE A 262 27.02 -51.58 -53.23
N ARG A 263 25.88 -52.27 -53.21
CA ARG A 263 25.23 -52.78 -54.44
C ARG A 263 24.80 -51.66 -55.38
N GLN A 264 24.23 -50.57 -54.85
CA GLN A 264 23.87 -49.41 -55.67
C GLN A 264 25.11 -48.76 -56.31
N ALA A 265 26.19 -48.59 -55.53
CA ALA A 265 27.47 -48.10 -56.04
C ALA A 265 28.07 -49.06 -57.09
N GLN A 266 27.95 -50.37 -56.88
CA GLN A 266 28.40 -51.40 -57.83
C GLN A 266 27.66 -51.33 -59.17
N VAL A 267 26.34 -51.06 -59.15
CA VAL A 267 25.54 -50.87 -60.36
C VAL A 267 25.95 -49.59 -61.09
N ALA A 268 26.15 -48.49 -60.36
CA ALA A 268 26.60 -47.22 -60.94
C ALA A 268 28.00 -47.33 -61.58
N ILE A 269 28.96 -47.94 -60.88
CA ILE A 269 30.32 -48.15 -61.38
C ILE A 269 30.33 -49.11 -62.58
N GLY A 270 29.52 -50.17 -62.54
CA GLY A 270 29.40 -51.09 -63.67
C GLY A 270 28.85 -50.42 -64.94
N ALA A 271 27.94 -49.46 -64.79
CA ALA A 271 27.34 -48.71 -65.89
C ALA A 271 28.27 -47.64 -66.48
N GLU A 272 29.08 -46.97 -65.64
CA GLU A 272 29.94 -45.85 -66.07
C GLU A 272 31.39 -46.26 -66.39
N ALA A 273 31.93 -47.29 -65.74
CA ALA A 273 33.36 -47.64 -65.77
C ALA A 273 33.69 -48.92 -66.56
N GLY A 274 32.81 -49.36 -67.46
CA GLY A 274 33.13 -50.40 -68.46
C GLY A 274 33.42 -51.79 -67.88
N GLY A 275 32.63 -52.25 -66.91
CA GLY A 275 32.73 -53.62 -66.38
C GLY A 275 33.63 -53.80 -65.15
N LEU A 276 34.11 -52.71 -64.55
CA LEU A 276 34.81 -52.76 -63.26
C LEU A 276 33.84 -53.05 -62.11
N ALA A 277 34.29 -53.86 -61.15
CA ALA A 277 33.53 -54.18 -59.94
C ALA A 277 34.33 -53.92 -58.66
N LEU A 278 33.66 -53.36 -57.67
CA LEU A 278 34.10 -53.29 -56.29
C LEU A 278 34.28 -54.72 -55.77
N ALA A 279 35.53 -55.12 -55.59
CA ALA A 279 35.89 -56.39 -54.98
C ALA A 279 36.37 -56.16 -53.54
N ASN A 280 35.89 -56.98 -52.62
CA ASN A 280 36.37 -57.05 -51.24
C ASN A 280 36.28 -55.71 -50.49
N VAL A 281 35.07 -55.19 -50.36
CA VAL A 281 34.83 -53.95 -49.59
C VAL A 281 34.85 -54.27 -48.10
N ARG A 282 35.80 -53.68 -47.37
CA ARG A 282 35.85 -53.72 -45.90
C ARG A 282 35.49 -52.36 -45.33
N VAL A 283 34.50 -52.32 -44.44
CA VAL A 283 34.08 -51.10 -43.75
C VAL A 283 34.31 -51.26 -42.26
N LYS A 284 35.09 -50.34 -41.68
CA LYS A 284 35.40 -50.30 -40.26
C LYS A 284 34.54 -49.24 -39.58
N ILE A 285 33.79 -49.62 -38.56
CA ILE A 285 32.92 -48.71 -37.83
C ILE A 285 33.25 -48.78 -36.35
N LYS A 286 33.46 -47.62 -35.71
CA LYS A 286 33.67 -47.52 -34.27
C LYS A 286 32.35 -47.21 -33.57
N GLY A 287 32.04 -47.97 -32.53
CA GLY A 287 30.87 -47.76 -31.69
C GLY A 287 30.96 -48.57 -30.41
N VAL A 288 30.01 -48.40 -29.50
CA VAL A 288 29.98 -49.22 -28.28
C VAL A 288 29.17 -50.49 -28.55
N ALA A 289 29.78 -51.64 -28.28
CA ALA A 289 29.12 -52.94 -28.43
C ALA A 289 28.21 -53.21 -27.23
N ALA A 290 26.94 -53.50 -27.51
CA ALA A 290 25.98 -53.99 -26.51
C ALA A 290 25.44 -55.37 -26.93
N ASN A 291 24.96 -56.14 -25.95
CA ASN A 291 24.35 -57.46 -26.17
C ASN A 291 25.21 -58.44 -26.99
N GLY A 292 26.49 -58.60 -26.61
CA GLY A 292 27.39 -59.56 -27.29
C GLY A 292 27.67 -59.22 -28.76
N ALA A 293 27.79 -57.92 -29.09
CA ALA A 293 28.03 -57.40 -30.45
C ALA A 293 26.86 -57.55 -31.45
N GLN A 294 25.63 -57.83 -30.99
CA GLN A 294 24.43 -57.81 -31.84
C GLN A 294 23.89 -56.40 -32.09
N THR A 295 24.24 -55.45 -31.22
CA THR A 295 23.81 -54.06 -31.34
C THR A 295 25.01 -53.12 -31.22
N VAL A 296 25.05 -52.13 -32.10
CA VAL A 296 26.01 -51.03 -32.07
C VAL A 296 25.29 -49.81 -31.53
N GLN A 297 25.84 -49.23 -30.48
CA GLN A 297 25.43 -47.94 -29.97
C GLN A 297 26.31 -46.89 -30.64
N PHE A 298 25.69 -46.03 -31.45
CA PHE A 298 26.37 -44.86 -32.02
C PHE A 298 26.27 -43.71 -31.03
N LEU A 299 27.42 -43.18 -30.65
CA LEU A 299 27.52 -42.06 -29.74
C LEU A 299 27.60 -40.74 -30.50
N GLY A 300 27.12 -39.68 -29.87
CA GLY A 300 27.27 -38.33 -30.40
C GLY A 300 28.75 -37.91 -30.41
N LYS A 301 29.10 -36.95 -31.28
CA LYS A 301 30.48 -36.46 -31.45
C LYS A 301 31.13 -36.06 -30.11
N ASP A 302 30.37 -35.44 -29.22
CA ASP A 302 30.83 -34.96 -27.92
C ASP A 302 31.12 -36.09 -26.91
N ASP A 303 30.54 -37.28 -27.12
CA ASP A 303 30.77 -38.45 -26.28
C ASP A 303 31.92 -39.31 -26.79
N LEU A 304 32.27 -39.25 -28.08
CA LEU A 304 33.47 -39.89 -28.63
C LEU A 304 34.78 -39.25 -28.14
N GLU A 305 34.74 -37.99 -27.71
CA GLU A 305 35.90 -37.23 -27.23
C GLU A 305 36.18 -37.44 -25.73
N LYS A 306 35.27 -38.08 -25.00
CA LYS A 306 35.42 -38.37 -23.55
C LYS A 306 36.25 -39.64 -23.33
N THR A 307 37.43 -39.49 -22.76
CA THR A 307 38.44 -40.55 -22.51
C THR A 307 38.07 -41.58 -21.43
N ASP A 308 36.92 -41.43 -20.76
CA ASP A 308 36.52 -42.12 -19.54
C ASP A 308 35.30 -43.05 -19.70
N MET A 309 34.95 -43.44 -20.93
CA MET A 309 33.88 -44.39 -21.18
C MET A 309 34.20 -45.81 -20.67
N HIS A 310 33.52 -46.24 -19.60
CA HIS A 310 33.62 -47.58 -19.00
C HIS A 310 32.83 -48.66 -19.77
N GLY A 311 32.97 -48.68 -21.08
CA GLY A 311 32.35 -49.65 -21.98
C GLY A 311 33.08 -49.59 -23.31
N GLY A 312 34.06 -50.47 -23.49
CA GLY A 312 35.08 -50.37 -24.53
C GLY A 312 34.52 -50.04 -25.92
N LEU A 313 35.10 -49.01 -26.54
CA LEU A 313 34.90 -48.74 -27.97
C LEU A 313 35.29 -50.00 -28.75
N ALA A 314 34.31 -50.57 -29.44
CA ALA A 314 34.51 -51.72 -30.31
C ALA A 314 34.64 -51.27 -31.76
N GLU A 315 35.55 -51.90 -32.49
CA GLU A 315 35.64 -51.76 -33.94
C GLU A 315 34.87 -52.91 -34.59
N PHE A 316 33.89 -52.58 -35.42
CA PHE A 316 33.10 -53.52 -36.19
C PHE A 316 33.64 -53.56 -37.61
N ASP A 317 34.24 -54.68 -37.99
CA ASP A 317 34.74 -54.94 -39.33
C ASP A 317 33.66 -55.66 -40.14
N PHE A 318 33.11 -54.99 -41.16
CA PHE A 318 32.16 -55.57 -42.10
C PHE A 318 32.86 -55.90 -43.40
N GLU A 319 32.81 -57.18 -43.81
CA GLU A 319 33.39 -57.65 -45.07
C GLU A 319 32.29 -58.03 -46.05
N PHE A 320 32.31 -57.40 -47.22
CA PHE A 320 31.35 -57.65 -48.29
C PHE A 320 32.06 -58.35 -49.46
N GLY A 321 31.77 -59.64 -49.62
CA GLY A 321 32.29 -60.47 -50.71
C GLY A 321 31.48 -60.33 -52.01
N GLN A 322 32.12 -60.73 -53.12
CA GLN A 322 31.50 -60.84 -54.43
C GLN A 322 30.35 -61.86 -54.40
N GLN A 323 29.10 -61.39 -54.35
CA GLN A 323 27.98 -62.20 -54.86
C GLN A 323 28.04 -62.07 -56.38
N GLY A 324 28.40 -63.17 -57.05
CA GLY A 324 28.57 -63.22 -58.50
C GLY A 324 27.42 -62.50 -59.23
N THR A 325 27.80 -61.73 -60.23
CA THR A 325 26.89 -61.16 -61.24
C THR A 325 25.83 -62.20 -61.63
N PRO A 326 24.52 -61.92 -61.49
CA PRO A 326 23.50 -62.82 -62.01
C PRO A 326 23.68 -62.93 -63.52
N ALA A 327 23.71 -64.16 -64.04
CA ALA A 327 23.80 -64.45 -65.47
C ALA A 327 22.66 -63.77 -66.24
N PRO A 328 22.85 -63.44 -67.54
CA PRO A 328 21.81 -62.81 -68.35
C PRO A 328 20.60 -63.75 -68.44
N VAL A 329 19.47 -63.31 -67.91
CA VAL A 329 18.19 -63.99 -68.05
C VAL A 329 17.53 -63.52 -69.33
N ASP A 330 17.03 -64.45 -70.14
CA ASP A 330 16.15 -64.17 -71.28
C ASP A 330 14.93 -63.37 -70.79
N ASP A 331 14.99 -62.05 -70.95
CA ASP A 331 13.93 -61.14 -70.57
C ASP A 331 12.78 -61.20 -71.58
N VAL A 332 11.57 -61.36 -71.05
CA VAL A 332 10.31 -61.29 -71.78
C VAL A 332 9.62 -59.97 -71.44
N VAL A 333 9.03 -59.31 -72.44
CA VAL A 333 8.29 -58.06 -72.23
C VAL A 333 6.93 -58.37 -71.62
N VAL A 334 6.63 -57.73 -70.48
CA VAL A 334 5.34 -57.88 -69.79
C VAL A 334 4.22 -57.26 -70.64
N PRO A 335 3.19 -58.02 -71.04
CA PRO A 335 2.10 -57.51 -71.86
C PRO A 335 1.15 -56.61 -71.06
N ALA A 336 0.31 -55.84 -71.76
CA ALA A 336 -0.79 -55.10 -71.15
C ALA A 336 -1.98 -56.03 -70.91
N LEU A 337 -2.42 -56.13 -69.65
CA LEU A 337 -3.43 -57.08 -69.18
C LEU A 337 -4.75 -56.42 -68.80
N ARG A 338 -4.82 -55.08 -68.76
CA ARG A 338 -6.00 -54.33 -68.31
C ARG A 338 -7.22 -54.65 -69.19
N GLY A 339 -8.37 -54.92 -68.55
CA GLY A 339 -9.64 -55.26 -69.21
C GLY A 339 -9.79 -56.73 -69.59
N LEU A 340 -8.76 -57.56 -69.44
CA LEU A 340 -8.85 -59.01 -69.67
C LEU A 340 -9.43 -59.73 -68.44
N THR A 341 -10.17 -60.82 -68.68
CA THR A 341 -10.62 -61.72 -67.61
C THR A 341 -9.46 -62.54 -67.05
N GLU A 342 -9.57 -63.05 -65.82
CA GLU A 342 -8.50 -63.85 -65.20
C GLU A 342 -8.05 -65.02 -66.09
N SER A 343 -9.00 -65.72 -66.74
CA SER A 343 -8.69 -66.82 -67.65
C SER A 343 -7.88 -66.36 -68.86
N ALA A 344 -8.20 -65.20 -69.44
CA ALA A 344 -7.45 -64.64 -70.56
C ALA A 344 -6.05 -64.17 -70.14
N VAL A 345 -5.95 -63.51 -68.99
CA VAL A 345 -4.66 -63.10 -68.40
C VAL A 345 -3.75 -64.31 -68.18
N ARG A 346 -4.29 -65.39 -67.63
CA ARG A 346 -3.54 -66.63 -67.39
C ARG A 346 -3.00 -67.22 -68.69
N GLN A 347 -3.79 -67.26 -69.75
CA GLN A 347 -3.35 -67.77 -71.05
C GLN A 347 -2.22 -66.93 -71.65
N VAL A 348 -2.37 -65.60 -71.62
CA VAL A 348 -1.37 -64.65 -72.12
C VAL A 348 -0.04 -64.79 -71.37
N LEU A 349 -0.08 -64.88 -70.03
CA LEU A 349 1.14 -65.02 -69.22
C LEU A 349 1.81 -66.38 -69.43
N VAL A 350 1.06 -67.47 -69.51
CA VAL A 350 1.61 -68.81 -69.77
C VAL A 350 2.28 -68.88 -71.14
N ALA A 351 1.70 -68.29 -72.18
CA ALA A 351 2.29 -68.24 -73.52
C ALA A 351 3.65 -67.53 -73.54
N LEU A 352 3.86 -66.58 -72.63
CA LEU A 352 5.10 -65.82 -72.46
C LEU A 352 6.05 -66.42 -71.41
N GLY A 353 5.70 -67.57 -70.82
CA GLY A 353 6.48 -68.20 -69.75
C GLY A 353 6.49 -67.43 -68.43
N LEU A 354 5.49 -66.57 -68.18
CA LEU A 354 5.29 -65.80 -66.96
C LEU A 354 4.26 -66.47 -66.04
N ARG A 355 4.31 -66.18 -64.74
CA ARG A 355 3.38 -66.72 -63.73
C ARG A 355 2.38 -65.66 -63.29
N LEU A 356 1.12 -66.05 -63.12
CA LEU A 356 0.05 -65.17 -62.62
C LEU A 356 -0.05 -65.26 -61.09
N SER A 357 -0.09 -64.11 -60.42
CA SER A 357 -0.52 -63.95 -59.03
C SER A 357 -1.79 -63.09 -58.99
N PRO A 358 -2.99 -63.69 -58.91
CA PRO A 358 -4.24 -62.94 -58.91
C PRO A 358 -4.53 -62.33 -57.53
N VAL A 359 -5.01 -61.10 -57.52
CA VAL A 359 -5.44 -60.35 -56.32
C VAL A 359 -6.83 -59.77 -56.60
N SER A 360 -7.75 -59.87 -55.64
CA SER A 360 -9.04 -59.19 -55.74
C SER A 360 -8.91 -57.75 -55.23
N GLY A 361 -9.40 -56.78 -56.00
CA GLY A 361 -9.39 -55.37 -55.67
C GLY A 361 -10.78 -54.74 -55.71
N PRO A 362 -10.95 -53.51 -55.23
CA PRO A 362 -12.23 -52.81 -55.26
C PRO A 362 -12.72 -52.60 -56.71
N ALA A 363 -14.04 -52.55 -56.89
CA ALA A 363 -14.65 -52.26 -58.19
C ALA A 363 -14.21 -50.87 -58.70
N ASP A 364 -13.67 -50.82 -59.92
CA ASP A 364 -13.28 -49.58 -60.62
C ASP A 364 -14.33 -49.26 -61.69
N GLY A 365 -14.88 -48.04 -61.69
CA GLY A 365 -16.03 -47.61 -62.51
C GLY A 365 -15.79 -47.60 -64.03
N GLY A 366 -14.64 -48.07 -64.51
CA GLY A 366 -14.28 -48.19 -65.92
C GLY A 366 -13.96 -49.61 -66.40
N VAL A 367 -14.10 -50.64 -65.56
CA VAL A 367 -13.74 -52.03 -65.87
C VAL A 367 -14.81 -52.99 -65.30
N ALA A 368 -15.24 -54.00 -66.05
CA ALA A 368 -16.30 -54.90 -65.59
C ALA A 368 -15.79 -55.83 -64.46
N PRO A 369 -16.66 -56.29 -63.53
CA PRO A 369 -16.28 -57.25 -62.50
C PRO A 369 -15.61 -58.49 -63.10
N GLY A 370 -14.51 -58.95 -62.49
CA GLY A 370 -13.70 -60.07 -62.95
C GLY A 370 -12.67 -59.73 -64.03
N GLN A 371 -12.54 -58.46 -64.43
CA GLN A 371 -11.49 -58.00 -65.34
C GLN A 371 -10.31 -57.34 -64.61
N ALA A 372 -9.12 -57.43 -65.19
CA ALA A 372 -7.90 -56.85 -64.64
C ALA A 372 -7.93 -55.31 -64.68
N VAL A 373 -7.68 -54.68 -63.53
CA VAL A 373 -7.63 -53.23 -63.35
C VAL A 373 -6.19 -52.73 -63.29
N MET A 374 -5.33 -53.50 -62.63
CA MET A 374 -3.94 -53.13 -62.38
C MET A 374 -3.04 -54.34 -62.52
N GLN A 375 -1.81 -54.11 -62.95
CA GLN A 375 -0.75 -55.12 -63.00
C GLN A 375 0.54 -54.55 -62.41
N ALA A 376 1.34 -55.41 -61.78
CA ALA A 376 2.68 -55.13 -61.33
C ALA A 376 3.58 -56.34 -61.66
N PRO A 377 4.69 -56.17 -62.40
CA PRO A 377 5.18 -54.95 -63.05
C PRO A 377 4.26 -54.35 -64.13
N ALA A 378 4.49 -53.07 -64.46
CA ALA A 378 3.71 -52.35 -65.49
C ALA A 378 3.93 -52.95 -66.89
N ALA A 379 2.97 -52.73 -67.79
CA ALA A 379 3.07 -53.18 -69.18
C ALA A 379 4.30 -52.56 -69.86
N GLY A 380 5.01 -53.35 -70.67
CA GLY A 380 6.26 -52.95 -71.33
C GLY A 380 7.52 -53.16 -70.49
N THR A 381 7.41 -53.52 -69.20
CA THR A 381 8.58 -53.84 -68.35
C THR A 381 9.24 -55.13 -68.83
N ARG A 382 10.58 -55.21 -68.78
CA ARG A 382 11.31 -56.45 -69.02
C ARG A 382 11.33 -57.29 -67.75
N ALA A 383 10.92 -58.56 -67.86
CA ALA A 383 10.92 -59.51 -66.75
C ALA A 383 11.55 -60.83 -67.17
N ALA A 384 12.33 -61.44 -66.28
CA ALA A 384 12.90 -62.76 -66.53
C ALA A 384 11.80 -63.80 -66.81
N ARG A 385 12.04 -64.74 -67.72
CA ARG A 385 11.14 -65.89 -67.91
C ARG A 385 10.91 -66.60 -66.57
N GLY A 386 9.65 -66.87 -66.23
CA GLY A 386 9.22 -67.44 -64.95
C GLY A 386 8.88 -66.42 -63.86
N ALA A 387 9.10 -65.12 -64.11
CA ALA A 387 8.71 -64.06 -63.18
C ALA A 387 7.20 -64.06 -62.91
N THR A 388 6.84 -63.66 -61.70
CA THR A 388 5.45 -63.58 -61.26
C THR A 388 4.90 -62.18 -61.49
N ILE A 389 3.78 -62.08 -62.20
CA ILE A 389 3.05 -60.83 -62.44
C ILE A 389 1.85 -60.82 -61.52
N THR A 390 1.80 -59.84 -60.64
CA THR A 390 0.64 -59.59 -59.77
C THR A 390 -0.41 -58.82 -60.56
N VAL A 391 -1.63 -59.34 -60.62
CA VAL A 391 -2.74 -58.73 -61.36
C VAL A 391 -3.92 -58.56 -60.42
N VAL A 392 -4.41 -57.32 -60.31
CA VAL A 392 -5.57 -56.97 -59.51
C VAL A 392 -6.81 -57.01 -60.40
N PHE A 393 -7.79 -57.84 -60.03
CA PHE A 393 -9.07 -57.98 -60.71
C PHE A 393 -10.14 -57.18 -59.97
N ALA A 394 -11.05 -56.54 -60.71
CA ALA A 394 -12.19 -55.84 -60.13
C ALA A 394 -13.11 -56.86 -59.44
N GLY A 395 -13.33 -56.67 -58.14
CA GLY A 395 -14.17 -57.53 -57.30
C GLY A 395 -15.67 -57.32 -57.49
#